data_AF-A0A1V0FYU2-F1
#
_entry.id   AF-A0A1V0FYU2-F1
#
_cell.length_a   1.000
_cell.length_b   1.000
_cell.length_c   1.000
_cell.angle_alpha   90.00
_cell.angle_beta   90.00
_cell.angle_gamma   90.00
#
_symmetry.space_group_name_H-M   'P 1'
#
loop_
_entity.id
_entity.type
_entity.pdbx_description
1 polymer ?
#
loop_
_entity_poly.entity_id
_entity_poly.type
_entity_poly.pdbx_seq_one_letter_code
_entity_poly.pdbx_strand_id
1 'polypeptide(L)'
;LLKDLFKDDDTGYPKKIGAEAENQQIPEAATGKQEKTKLSDLNGIGELQQVQNFYTNLQVQNLNKKIKEAEEQLSKSKTDKSGTAAVEEACNKLDGEQKCNGDKTCSWHKTVKDGEAHCKYNATKATANGAPETQTQTGEATTPSDRCKKHKDKENCKKENEGQKPGEKAHCGWIDNTCKDSSFLVHKNFALSVVSAAFVALLF
;
A
#
# COMPACT_ATOMS: atom_id res chain seq x y z
N LEU A 1 -5.74 -18.39 -27.54
CA LEU A 1 -4.95 -17.24 -27.05
C LEU A 1 -3.51 -17.25 -27.57
N LEU A 2 -2.62 -18.13 -27.09
CA LEU A 2 -1.21 -18.17 -27.55
C LEU A 2 -1.10 -18.43 -29.06
N LYS A 3 -1.80 -19.44 -29.59
CA LYS A 3 -1.78 -19.73 -31.04
C LYS A 3 -2.38 -18.60 -31.90
N ASP A 4 -3.27 -17.79 -31.32
CA ASP A 4 -3.90 -16.66 -32.00
C ASP A 4 -2.99 -15.43 -31.99
N LEU A 5 -2.15 -15.30 -30.95
CA LEU A 5 -1.18 -14.23 -30.81
C LEU A 5 0.07 -14.50 -31.66
N PHE A 6 0.58 -15.73 -31.69
CA PHE A 6 1.87 -16.10 -32.30
C PHE A 6 1.70 -16.74 -33.69
N LYS A 7 0.90 -16.13 -34.57
CA LYS A 7 0.77 -16.60 -35.95
C LYS A 7 2.04 -16.30 -36.74
N ASP A 8 2.48 -17.23 -37.56
CA ASP A 8 3.60 -17.02 -38.50
C ASP A 8 3.13 -16.29 -39.78
N ASP A 9 2.40 -15.20 -39.58
CA ASP A 9 1.95 -14.29 -40.62
C ASP A 9 2.10 -12.85 -40.12
N ASP A 10 1.93 -11.88 -41.02
CA ASP A 10 2.13 -10.46 -40.71
C ASP A 10 1.06 -9.89 -39.76
N THR A 11 0.04 -10.67 -39.42
CA THR A 11 -1.04 -10.29 -38.49
C THR A 11 -0.79 -10.74 -37.05
N GLY A 12 0.16 -11.65 -36.85
CA GLY A 12 0.57 -12.19 -35.55
C GLY A 12 1.77 -11.47 -34.92
N TYR A 13 1.94 -11.68 -33.62
CA TYR A 13 3.19 -11.44 -32.90
C TYR A 13 4.26 -12.44 -33.37
N PRO A 14 5.52 -12.02 -33.56
CA PRO A 14 6.03 -10.67 -33.27
C PRO A 14 5.87 -9.66 -34.42
N LYS A 15 5.60 -10.10 -35.66
CA LYS A 15 5.68 -9.27 -36.87
C LYS A 15 4.80 -8.02 -36.80
N LYS A 16 3.52 -8.17 -36.46
CA LYS A 16 2.57 -7.05 -36.36
C LYS A 16 3.01 -6.01 -35.32
N ILE A 17 3.31 -6.46 -34.10
CA ILE A 17 3.69 -5.58 -33.00
C ILE A 17 5.05 -4.93 -33.26
N GLY A 18 5.99 -5.63 -33.90
CA GLY A 18 7.27 -5.07 -34.33
C GLY A 18 7.06 -3.90 -35.31
N ALA A 19 6.28 -4.10 -36.37
CA ALA A 19 5.99 -3.06 -37.35
C ALA A 19 5.25 -1.85 -36.74
N GLU A 20 4.32 -2.09 -35.80
CA GLU A 20 3.64 -1.02 -35.05
C GLU A 20 4.63 -0.26 -34.15
N ALA A 21 5.50 -0.97 -33.43
CA ALA A 21 6.49 -0.38 -32.54
C ALA A 21 7.50 0.47 -33.32
N GLU A 22 8.03 -0.03 -34.43
CA GLU A 22 8.97 0.69 -35.30
C GLU A 22 8.42 2.04 -35.78
N ASN A 23 7.13 2.07 -36.13
CA ASN A 23 6.47 3.28 -36.64
C ASN A 23 5.89 4.18 -35.55
N GLN A 24 6.00 3.80 -34.28
CA GLN A 24 5.51 4.61 -33.17
C GLN A 24 6.25 5.95 -33.12
N GLN A 25 5.50 7.05 -33.16
CA GLN A 25 6.08 8.38 -32.99
C GLN A 25 6.42 8.62 -31.52
N ILE A 26 7.65 9.05 -31.29
CA ILE A 26 8.18 9.39 -29.98
C ILE A 26 8.06 10.92 -29.76
N PRO A 27 7.53 11.38 -28.62
CA PRO A 27 7.44 12.80 -28.30
C PRO A 27 8.81 13.48 -28.25
N GLU A 28 8.88 14.74 -28.71
CA GLU A 28 10.08 15.59 -28.63
C GLU A 28 10.65 15.67 -27.21
N ALA A 29 9.77 15.77 -26.21
CA ALA A 29 10.16 15.79 -24.80
C ALA A 29 10.87 14.49 -24.33
N ALA A 30 10.68 13.38 -25.03
CA ALA A 30 11.29 12.09 -24.72
C ALA A 30 12.66 11.91 -25.41
N THR A 31 12.94 12.64 -26.49
CA THR A 31 14.19 12.54 -27.26
C THR A 31 15.09 13.76 -27.11
N GLY A 32 14.58 14.88 -26.60
CA GLY A 32 15.29 16.16 -26.57
C GLY A 32 15.52 16.76 -27.97
N LYS A 33 14.97 16.15 -29.03
CA LYS A 33 15.03 16.63 -30.41
C LYS A 33 13.86 17.57 -30.68
N GLN A 34 14.07 18.57 -31.52
CA GLN A 34 13.04 19.53 -31.95
C GLN A 34 12.10 18.97 -33.03
N GLU A 35 12.14 17.66 -33.28
CA GLU A 35 11.32 16.98 -34.27
C GLU A 35 10.84 15.63 -33.73
N LYS A 36 9.65 15.23 -34.17
CA LYS A 36 9.10 13.91 -33.88
C LYS A 36 9.93 12.85 -34.60
N THR A 37 10.39 11.86 -33.83
CA THR A 37 11.23 10.76 -34.30
C THR A 37 10.47 9.45 -34.17
N LYS A 38 10.62 8.53 -35.13
CA LYS A 38 10.07 7.18 -34.98
C LYS A 38 10.97 6.37 -34.06
N LEU A 39 10.43 5.34 -33.42
CA LEU A 39 11.25 4.41 -32.63
C LEU A 39 12.34 3.76 -33.49
N SER A 40 12.05 3.42 -34.75
CA SER A 40 13.02 2.84 -35.68
C SER A 40 14.19 3.78 -36.04
N ASP A 41 14.04 5.09 -35.84
CA ASP A 41 15.09 6.08 -36.14
C ASP A 41 16.09 6.22 -34.98
N LEU A 42 15.81 5.62 -33.82
CA LEU A 42 16.64 5.69 -32.61
C LEU A 42 17.57 4.47 -32.54
N ASN A 43 18.87 4.70 -32.70
CA ASN A 43 19.88 3.64 -32.66
C ASN A 43 20.90 3.83 -31.52
N GLY A 44 20.91 4.99 -30.86
CA GLY A 44 21.79 5.26 -29.72
C GLY A 44 21.20 4.72 -28.42
N ILE A 45 21.99 3.95 -27.67
CA ILE A 45 21.61 3.46 -26.32
C ILE A 45 21.21 4.65 -25.41
N GLY A 46 21.91 5.78 -25.51
CA GLY A 46 21.57 6.98 -24.74
C GLY A 46 20.21 7.57 -25.11
N GLU A 47 19.86 7.60 -26.40
CA GLU A 47 18.55 8.08 -26.88
C GLU A 47 17.43 7.14 -26.42
N LEU A 48 17.66 5.82 -26.54
CA LEU A 48 16.72 4.80 -26.08
C LEU A 48 16.49 4.87 -24.56
N GLN A 49 17.56 5.07 -23.78
CA GLN A 49 17.47 5.24 -22.34
C GLN A 49 16.72 6.52 -21.96
N GLN A 50 16.89 7.62 -22.72
CA GLN A 50 16.16 8.87 -22.50
C GLN A 50 14.65 8.67 -22.72
N VAL A 51 14.27 8.00 -23.80
CA VAL A 51 12.87 7.67 -24.10
C VAL A 51 12.29 6.77 -22.99
N GLN A 52 13.03 5.75 -22.57
CA GLN A 52 12.60 4.87 -21.48
C GLN A 52 12.38 5.64 -20.17
N ASN A 53 13.32 6.52 -19.80
CA ASN A 53 13.23 7.35 -18.61
C ASN A 53 12.02 8.29 -18.67
N PHE A 54 11.75 8.90 -19.83
CA PHE A 54 10.59 9.77 -20.02
C PHE A 54 9.28 9.04 -19.73
N TYR A 55 9.05 7.88 -20.35
CA TYR A 55 7.81 7.12 -20.14
C TYR A 55 7.72 6.54 -18.72
N THR A 56 8.84 6.15 -18.12
CA THR A 56 8.89 5.70 -16.72
C THR A 56 8.47 6.83 -15.79
N ASN A 57 9.00 8.03 -15.99
CA ASN A 57 8.64 9.21 -15.20
C ASN A 57 7.17 9.59 -15.38
N LEU A 58 6.61 9.46 -16.59
CA LEU A 58 5.19 9.69 -16.85
C LEU A 58 4.29 8.71 -16.07
N GLN A 59 4.69 7.43 -16.00
CA GLN A 59 3.98 6.43 -15.20
C GLN A 59 4.05 6.76 -13.70
N VAL A 60 5.23 7.17 -13.20
CA VAL A 60 5.41 7.59 -11.81
C VAL A 60 4.54 8.80 -11.47
N GLN A 61 4.48 9.80 -12.35
CA GLN A 61 3.62 10.98 -12.17
C GLN A 61 2.13 10.60 -12.13
N ASN A 62 1.70 9.71 -13.03
CA ASN A 62 0.32 9.21 -13.05
C ASN A 62 -0.03 8.43 -11.77
N LEU A 63 0.90 7.62 -11.27
CA LEU A 63 0.72 6.91 -10.00
C LEU A 63 0.65 7.89 -8.81
N ASN A 64 1.56 8.86 -8.74
CA ASN A 64 1.55 9.88 -7.70
C ASN A 64 0.27 10.71 -7.70
N LYS A 65 -0.27 11.02 -8.88
CA LYS A 65 -1.57 11.68 -9.02
C LYS A 65 -2.71 10.83 -8.43
N LYS A 66 -2.76 9.53 -8.76
CA LYS A 66 -3.76 8.60 -8.21
C LYS A 66 -3.64 8.46 -6.70
N ILE A 67 -2.41 8.44 -6.17
CA ILE A 67 -2.17 8.40 -4.72
C ILE A 67 -2.74 9.65 -4.07
N LYS A 68 -2.44 10.84 -4.61
CA LYS A 68 -2.96 12.11 -4.08
C LYS A 68 -4.49 12.18 -4.13
N GLU A 69 -5.11 11.73 -5.23
CA GLU A 69 -6.56 11.66 -5.35
C GLU A 69 -7.17 10.71 -4.31
N ALA A 70 -6.55 9.57 -4.05
CA ALA A 70 -6.98 8.63 -3.02
C ALA A 70 -6.83 9.22 -1.60
N GLU A 71 -5.74 9.93 -1.31
CA GLU A 71 -5.52 10.63 -0.04
C GLU A 71 -6.56 11.75 0.18
N GLU A 72 -6.89 12.51 -0.87
CA GLU A 72 -7.94 13.54 -0.83
C GLU A 72 -9.33 12.93 -0.61
N GLN A 73 -9.63 11.78 -1.22
CA GLN A 73 -10.87 11.05 -0.95
C GLN A 73 -10.91 10.49 0.48
N LEU A 74 -9.79 9.98 0.98
CA LEU A 74 -9.68 9.48 2.36
C LEU A 74 -9.84 10.61 3.37
N SER A 75 -9.27 11.79 3.11
CA SER A 75 -9.43 12.96 3.99
C SER A 75 -10.85 13.54 3.96
N LYS A 76 -11.54 13.51 2.81
CA LYS A 76 -12.97 13.82 2.69
C LYS A 76 -13.85 12.83 3.46
N SER A 77 -13.54 11.53 3.39
CA SER A 77 -14.24 10.50 4.17
C SER A 77 -13.98 10.60 5.68
N LYS A 78 -12.82 11.12 6.10
CA LYS A 78 -12.56 11.48 7.51
C LYS A 78 -13.21 12.80 7.95
N THR A 79 -13.71 13.61 7.02
CA THR A 79 -14.47 14.85 7.31
C THR A 79 -15.98 14.68 7.17
N ASP A 80 -16.47 13.46 7.00
CA ASP A 80 -17.87 13.13 7.25
C ASP A 80 -18.16 13.22 8.75
N LYS A 81 -18.45 14.44 9.20
CA LYS A 81 -19.24 14.76 10.40
C LYS A 81 -20.57 13.97 10.47
N SER A 82 -20.95 13.26 9.39
CA SER A 82 -22.09 12.37 9.32
C SER A 82 -21.98 11.17 10.28
N GLY A 83 -20.78 10.62 10.50
CA GLY A 83 -20.59 9.50 11.43
C GLY A 83 -20.67 9.92 12.91
N THR A 84 -20.13 11.09 13.26
CA THR A 84 -20.09 11.56 14.65
C THR A 84 -21.45 11.99 15.18
N ALA A 85 -22.34 12.55 14.35
CA ALA A 85 -23.65 13.01 14.81
C ALA A 85 -24.60 11.84 15.14
N ALA A 86 -24.61 10.79 14.31
CA ALA A 86 -25.43 9.61 14.55
C ALA A 86 -24.95 8.79 15.76
N VAL A 87 -23.63 8.72 15.96
CA VAL A 87 -23.03 8.02 17.12
C VAL A 87 -23.24 8.83 18.41
N GLU A 88 -23.13 10.16 18.36
CA GLU A 88 -23.46 11.02 19.51
C GLU A 88 -24.92 10.87 19.92
N GLU A 89 -25.86 10.84 18.95
CA GLU A 89 -27.28 10.64 19.25
C GLU A 89 -27.56 9.24 19.86
N ALA A 90 -26.83 8.21 19.42
CA ALA A 90 -26.90 6.88 20.01
C ALA A 90 -26.36 6.85 21.45
N CYS A 91 -25.23 7.53 21.72
CA CYS A 91 -24.68 7.68 23.07
C CYS A 91 -25.63 8.43 24.01
N ASN A 92 -26.23 9.52 23.54
CA ASN A 92 -27.13 10.37 24.34
C ASN A 92 -28.41 9.62 24.78
N LYS A 93 -28.78 8.53 24.11
CA LYS A 93 -29.92 7.66 24.46
C LYS A 93 -29.58 6.61 25.53
N LEU A 94 -28.29 6.43 25.88
CA LEU A 94 -27.87 5.48 26.90
C LEU A 94 -28.02 6.10 28.29
N ASP A 95 -28.93 5.54 29.07
CA ASP A 95 -29.17 5.95 30.44
C ASP A 95 -28.34 5.13 31.45
N GLY A 96 -27.68 5.83 32.37
CA GLY A 96 -26.84 5.27 33.43
C GLY A 96 -25.37 5.07 33.06
N GLU A 97 -24.51 5.37 34.04
CA GLU A 97 -23.04 5.31 33.93
C GLU A 97 -22.53 3.94 33.45
N GLN A 98 -23.12 2.86 33.95
CA GLN A 98 -22.68 1.50 33.63
C GLN A 98 -22.97 1.10 32.18
N LYS A 99 -24.15 1.48 31.63
CA LYS A 99 -24.49 1.21 30.23
C LYS A 99 -23.66 2.08 29.28
N CYS A 100 -23.49 3.35 29.63
CA CYS A 100 -22.67 4.28 28.86
C CYS A 100 -21.21 3.83 28.77
N ASN A 101 -20.62 3.48 29.91
CA ASN A 101 -19.23 3.02 29.96
C ASN A 101 -19.05 1.59 29.42
N GLY A 102 -20.12 0.81 29.29
CA GLY A 102 -20.12 -0.49 28.60
C GLY A 102 -20.10 -0.38 27.07
N ASP A 103 -20.55 0.74 26.50
CA ASP A 103 -20.52 0.95 25.05
C ASP A 103 -19.10 1.13 24.51
N LYS A 104 -18.82 0.63 23.29
CA LYS A 104 -17.46 0.68 22.69
C LYS A 104 -17.01 2.10 22.32
N THR A 105 -17.94 3.04 22.19
CA THR A 105 -17.70 4.37 21.65
C THR A 105 -18.12 5.50 22.59
N CYS A 106 -18.95 5.25 23.60
CA CYS A 106 -19.46 6.28 24.53
C CYS A 106 -18.73 6.35 25.88
N SER A 107 -18.76 7.50 26.56
CA SER A 107 -18.24 7.66 27.94
C SER A 107 -19.14 8.52 28.78
N TRP A 108 -19.23 8.18 30.07
CA TRP A 108 -20.02 8.93 31.04
C TRP A 108 -19.25 10.12 31.59
N HIS A 109 -19.85 11.30 31.52
CA HIS A 109 -19.33 12.55 32.06
C HIS A 109 -20.11 12.93 33.31
N LYS A 110 -19.45 12.93 34.48
CA LYS A 110 -20.09 13.25 35.77
C LYS A 110 -20.58 14.70 35.86
N THR A 111 -19.99 15.60 35.08
CA THR A 111 -20.34 17.01 35.02
C THR A 111 -20.67 17.36 33.56
N VAL A 112 -21.91 17.77 33.31
CA VAL A 112 -22.38 18.29 32.03
C VAL A 112 -23.16 19.57 32.26
N LYS A 113 -23.40 20.36 31.21
CA LYS A 113 -24.26 21.54 31.32
C LYS A 113 -25.71 21.11 31.48
N ASP A 114 -26.52 21.99 32.06
CA ASP A 114 -27.95 21.75 32.25
C ASP A 114 -28.63 21.45 30.90
N GLY A 115 -29.39 20.36 30.83
CA GLY A 115 -30.03 19.87 29.61
C GLY A 115 -29.15 19.04 28.66
N GLU A 116 -27.87 18.81 28.95
CA GLU A 116 -27.01 17.91 28.16
C GLU A 116 -27.04 16.46 28.70
N ALA A 117 -26.93 15.48 27.81
CA ALA A 117 -26.80 14.08 28.21
C ALA A 117 -25.44 13.81 28.86
N HIS A 118 -25.42 13.00 29.91
CA HIS A 118 -24.19 12.59 30.59
C HIS A 118 -23.37 11.58 29.78
N CYS A 119 -24.00 10.80 28.89
CA CYS A 119 -23.33 9.83 28.04
C CYS A 119 -23.07 10.41 26.65
N LYS A 120 -21.79 10.57 26.28
CA LYS A 120 -21.39 11.20 25.01
C LYS A 120 -20.37 10.37 24.25
N TYR A 121 -20.25 10.60 22.95
CA TYR A 121 -19.24 9.96 22.12
C TYR A 121 -17.83 10.34 22.61
N ASN A 122 -16.99 9.32 22.77
CA ASN A 122 -15.59 9.47 23.11
C ASN A 122 -14.75 8.88 21.98
N ALA A 123 -14.21 9.77 21.15
CA ALA A 123 -13.36 9.39 20.03
C ALA A 123 -12.19 8.50 20.48
N THR A 124 -11.53 8.82 21.60
CA THR A 124 -10.42 8.02 22.14
C THR A 124 -10.86 6.59 22.48
N LYS A 125 -12.07 6.43 23.03
CA LYS A 125 -12.63 5.11 23.35
C LYS A 125 -13.02 4.34 22.08
N ALA A 126 -13.59 5.04 21.10
CA ALA A 126 -13.94 4.45 19.81
C ALA A 126 -12.69 3.98 19.04
N THR A 127 -11.59 4.73 19.09
CA THR A 127 -10.32 4.31 18.48
C THR A 127 -9.66 3.16 19.26
N ALA A 128 -9.83 3.11 20.59
CA ALA A 128 -9.35 2.02 21.42
C ALA A 128 -10.14 0.70 21.23
N ASN A 129 -11.43 0.79 20.91
CA ASN A 129 -12.31 -0.37 20.65
C ASN A 129 -12.53 -0.67 19.16
N GLY A 130 -11.90 0.10 18.27
CA GLY A 130 -11.98 -0.02 16.80
C GLY A 130 -11.01 -1.03 16.18
N ALA A 131 -10.34 -1.85 17.00
CA ALA A 131 -9.76 -3.08 16.48
C ALA A 131 -10.92 -4.05 16.17
N PRO A 132 -11.06 -4.55 14.92
CA PRO A 132 -11.97 -5.66 14.67
C PRO A 132 -11.60 -6.81 15.62
N GLU A 133 -12.63 -7.47 16.17
CA GLU A 133 -12.48 -8.70 16.94
C GLU A 133 -11.51 -9.64 16.23
N THR A 134 -10.29 -9.70 16.73
CA THR A 134 -9.42 -10.84 16.51
C THR A 134 -9.26 -11.49 17.85
N GLN A 135 -9.70 -12.74 17.88
CA GLN A 135 -9.65 -13.71 18.97
C GLN A 135 -8.67 -13.37 20.08
N THR A 136 -9.17 -13.55 21.31
CA THR A 136 -8.40 -13.74 22.52
C THR A 136 -7.18 -14.62 22.28
N GLN A 137 -5.99 -14.02 22.28
CA GLN A 137 -4.79 -14.65 22.81
C GLN A 137 -4.02 -13.60 23.62
N THR A 138 -3.91 -13.89 24.91
CA THR A 138 -3.00 -13.25 25.87
C THR A 138 -1.62 -13.07 25.25
N GLY A 139 -1.20 -11.82 25.07
CA GLY A 139 0.13 -11.50 24.56
C GLY A 139 0.22 -10.05 24.09
N GLU A 140 0.47 -9.13 25.03
CA GLU A 140 1.15 -7.84 24.84
C GLU A 140 1.03 -7.20 23.45
N ALA A 141 0.00 -6.36 23.27
CA ALA A 141 -0.26 -5.60 22.05
C ALA A 141 0.94 -4.70 21.71
N THR A 142 1.79 -5.21 20.84
CA THR A 142 2.81 -4.47 20.09
C THR A 142 2.40 -4.57 18.63
N THR A 143 2.41 -3.46 17.89
CA THR A 143 2.11 -3.48 16.45
C THR A 143 2.99 -4.53 15.74
N PRO A 144 2.64 -5.05 14.54
CA PRO A 144 3.48 -6.05 13.85
C PRO A 144 4.95 -5.64 13.74
N SER A 145 5.19 -4.33 13.55
CA SER A 145 6.50 -3.69 13.62
C SER A 145 7.19 -3.83 14.99
N ASP A 146 6.46 -3.65 16.08
CA ASP A 146 7.00 -3.67 17.44
C ASP A 146 7.25 -5.10 17.97
N ARG A 147 6.47 -6.09 17.48
CA ARG A 147 6.63 -7.52 17.81
C ARG A 147 8.04 -8.03 17.52
N CYS A 148 8.60 -7.66 16.38
CA CYS A 148 9.95 -8.09 16.00
C CYS A 148 11.03 -7.21 16.66
N LYS A 149 10.79 -5.89 16.73
CA LYS A 149 11.76 -4.91 17.24
C LYS A 149 12.12 -5.07 18.72
N LYS A 150 11.31 -5.77 19.51
CA LYS A 150 11.59 -6.04 20.94
C LYS A 150 12.70 -7.08 21.16
N HIS A 151 13.03 -7.89 20.16
CA HIS A 151 14.04 -8.95 20.28
C HIS A 151 15.43 -8.48 19.91
N LYS A 152 16.37 -8.61 20.85
CA LYS A 152 17.77 -8.20 20.67
C LYS A 152 18.70 -9.35 20.32
N ASP A 153 18.18 -10.57 20.23
CA ASP A 153 18.94 -11.76 19.90
C ASP A 153 18.25 -12.59 18.80
N LYS A 154 19.07 -13.36 18.08
CA LYS A 154 18.66 -14.12 16.90
C LYS A 154 17.72 -15.27 17.23
N GLU A 155 17.84 -15.86 18.41
CA GLU A 155 17.03 -17.03 18.80
C GLU A 155 15.59 -16.62 19.13
N ASN A 156 15.41 -15.58 19.93
CA ASN A 156 14.08 -15.06 20.22
C ASN A 156 13.40 -14.44 18.97
N CYS A 157 14.19 -13.86 18.05
CA CYS A 157 13.67 -13.41 16.76
C CYS A 157 13.11 -14.55 15.89
N LYS A 158 13.73 -15.74 15.91
CA LYS A 158 13.26 -16.90 15.15
C LYS A 158 11.99 -17.51 15.74
N LYS A 159 11.89 -17.53 17.08
CA LYS A 159 10.72 -18.06 17.80
C LYS A 159 9.42 -17.36 17.41
N GLU A 160 9.49 -16.11 16.97
CA GLU A 160 8.32 -15.37 16.46
C GLU A 160 7.74 -15.97 15.16
N ASN A 161 8.44 -16.90 14.52
CA ASN A 161 7.95 -17.63 13.36
C ASN A 161 7.45 -19.05 13.69
N GLU A 162 7.49 -19.46 14.96
CA GLU A 162 6.95 -20.76 15.39
C GLU A 162 5.43 -20.79 15.26
N GLY A 163 4.89 -21.92 14.80
CA GLY A 163 3.44 -22.08 14.57
C GLY A 163 2.94 -21.59 13.20
N GLN A 164 3.82 -21.08 12.35
CA GLN A 164 3.46 -20.73 10.96
C GLN A 164 3.12 -21.96 10.13
N LYS A 165 2.10 -21.83 9.28
CA LYS A 165 1.72 -22.92 8.38
C LYS A 165 2.76 -23.06 7.24
N PRO A 166 2.98 -24.28 6.72
CA PRO A 166 3.83 -24.47 5.55
C PRO A 166 3.35 -23.58 4.39
N GLY A 167 4.23 -22.70 3.90
CA GLY A 167 3.93 -21.74 2.83
C GLY A 167 3.60 -20.32 3.29
N GLU A 168 3.46 -20.06 4.59
CA GLU A 168 3.36 -18.69 5.11
C GLU A 168 4.71 -17.97 5.12
N LYS A 169 4.67 -16.65 4.93
CA LYS A 169 5.85 -15.79 5.02
C LYS A 169 6.21 -15.61 6.49
N ALA A 170 7.51 -15.68 6.83
CA ALA A 170 8.01 -15.36 8.16
C ALA A 170 7.41 -14.05 8.70
N HIS A 171 7.10 -13.97 9.99
CA HIS A 171 6.68 -12.74 10.67
C HIS A 171 7.87 -11.82 10.95
N CYS A 172 9.00 -12.38 11.41
CA CYS A 172 10.20 -11.63 11.75
C CYS A 172 11.44 -12.23 11.08
N GLY A 173 12.36 -11.36 10.65
CA GLY A 173 13.66 -11.72 10.09
C GLY A 173 14.82 -11.03 10.80
N TRP A 174 15.93 -11.75 10.99
CA TRP A 174 17.16 -11.21 11.56
C TRP A 174 18.04 -10.56 10.47
N ILE A 175 18.19 -9.24 10.52
CA ILE A 175 18.84 -8.44 9.47
C ILE A 175 19.68 -7.34 10.12
N ASP A 176 20.91 -7.13 9.65
CA ASP A 176 21.81 -6.10 10.17
C ASP A 176 21.97 -6.16 11.71
N ASN A 177 22.09 -7.38 12.27
CA ASN A 177 22.15 -7.62 13.72
C ASN A 177 20.94 -7.11 14.54
N THR A 178 19.78 -6.98 13.89
CA THR A 178 18.53 -6.58 14.55
C THR A 178 17.37 -7.44 14.05
N CYS A 179 16.38 -7.68 14.92
CA CYS A 179 15.16 -8.37 14.53
C CYS A 179 14.18 -7.37 13.90
N LYS A 180 13.77 -7.60 12.65
CA LYS A 180 12.89 -6.72 11.88
C LYS A 180 11.66 -7.48 11.40
N ASP A 181 10.57 -6.76 11.18
CA ASP A 181 9.36 -7.31 10.57
C ASP A 181 9.63 -7.69 9.11
N SER A 182 9.12 -8.84 8.67
CA SER A 182 9.35 -9.34 7.32
C SER A 182 8.71 -8.50 6.22
N SER A 183 7.76 -7.61 6.55
CA SER A 183 7.24 -6.61 5.61
C SER A 183 8.33 -5.62 5.19
N PHE A 184 9.33 -5.39 6.06
CA PHE A 184 10.53 -4.62 5.71
C PHE A 184 11.38 -5.35 4.66
N LEU A 185 11.44 -6.69 4.72
CA LEU A 185 12.12 -7.51 3.69
C LEU A 185 11.40 -7.43 2.35
N VAL A 186 10.07 -7.46 2.35
CA VAL A 186 9.27 -7.32 1.12
C VAL A 186 9.48 -5.94 0.49
N HIS A 187 9.53 -4.88 1.29
CA HIS A 187 9.76 -3.51 0.79
C HIS A 187 11.20 -3.31 0.23
N LYS A 188 12.22 -3.91 0.86
CA LYS A 188 13.62 -3.83 0.35
C LYS A 188 13.87 -4.72 -0.86
N ASN A 189 13.27 -5.91 -0.91
CA ASN A 189 13.38 -6.78 -2.07
C ASN A 189 12.57 -6.24 -3.25
N PHE A 190 11.45 -5.54 -3.06
CA PHE A 190 10.79 -4.86 -4.18
C PHE A 190 11.69 -3.76 -4.76
N ALA A 191 12.39 -3.00 -3.91
CA ALA A 191 13.34 -1.98 -4.36
C ALA A 191 14.55 -2.55 -5.13
N LEU A 192 14.97 -3.79 -4.86
CA LEU A 192 16.11 -4.44 -5.54
C LEU A 192 15.68 -5.33 -6.72
N SER A 193 14.59 -6.07 -6.60
CA SER A 193 14.08 -6.98 -7.64
C SER A 193 13.50 -6.25 -8.84
N VAL A 194 13.02 -5.01 -8.68
CA VAL A 194 12.60 -4.16 -9.81
C VAL A 194 13.82 -3.64 -10.59
N VAL A 195 15.00 -3.59 -9.96
CA VAL A 195 16.26 -3.18 -10.62
C VAL A 195 16.94 -4.35 -11.32
N SER A 196 16.83 -5.59 -10.79
CA SER A 196 17.49 -6.77 -11.39
C SER A 196 16.66 -7.52 -12.43
N ALA A 197 15.33 -7.45 -12.42
CA ALA A 197 14.51 -8.13 -13.43
C ALA A 197 14.61 -7.50 -14.84
N ALA A 198 15.10 -6.26 -14.94
CA ALA A 198 15.34 -5.59 -16.21
C ALA A 198 16.61 -6.11 -16.94
N PHE A 199 17.53 -6.81 -16.26
CA PHE A 199 18.79 -7.26 -16.86
C PHE A 199 18.84 -8.75 -17.26
N VAL A 200 17.88 -9.58 -16.81
CA VAL A 200 17.89 -11.03 -17.13
C VAL A 200 17.07 -11.36 -18.38
N ALA A 201 16.29 -10.41 -18.90
CA ALA A 201 15.48 -10.60 -20.12
C ALA A 201 16.20 -10.24 -21.44
N LEU A 202 17.51 -9.92 -21.40
CA LEU A 202 18.34 -9.57 -22.57
C LEU A 202 19.29 -10.71 -23.02
N LEU A 203 19.06 -11.95 -22.58
CA LEU A 203 19.92 -13.11 -22.90
C LEU A 203 19.24 -14.18 -23.77
N PHE A 204 18.29 -13.79 -24.62
CA PHE A 204 17.78 -14.64 -25.71
C PHE A 204 17.55 -13.82 -26.96
#